data_AF-A0A2K2TSC8-F1
#
_entry.id   AF-A0A2K2TSC8-F1
#
_cell.length_a   1.000
_cell.length_b   1.000
_cell.length_c   1.000
_cell.angle_alpha   90.00
_cell.angle_beta   90.00
_cell.angle_gamma   90.00
#
_symmetry.space_group_name_H-M   'P 1'
#
loop_
_entity.id
_entity.type
_entity.pdbx_description
1 polymer ?
#
loop_
_entity_poly.entity_id
_entity_poly.type
_entity_poly.pdbx_seq_one_letter_code
_entity_poly.pdbx_strand_id
1 'polypeptide(L)'
;MIDEKRIEALKQKLLEAAGKYSDHREYETRLENLEELYDETTEIYDYDVWMGRSHGNIADKATEMLRITVNIFRELEEAAEQELYLVTLEIAGLDEDSQKEIWGMVLDKEKITEDWFSDRLIDWEYEYSQDEALEEFLQLMKEEDSED
;
A
#
# COMPACT_ATOMS: atom_id res chain seq x y z
N MET A 1 2.85 -21.69 -21.69
CA MET A 1 1.73 -22.36 -21.02
C MET A 1 2.18 -23.03 -19.73
N ILE A 2 2.10 -22.26 -18.66
CA ILE A 2 2.06 -22.78 -17.30
C ILE A 2 0.77 -23.58 -17.08
N ASP A 3 0.75 -24.45 -16.07
CA ASP A 3 -0.45 -25.24 -15.78
C ASP A 3 -1.54 -24.40 -15.08
N GLU A 4 -2.79 -24.85 -15.23
CA GLU A 4 -3.99 -24.18 -14.72
C GLU A 4 -3.97 -23.99 -13.19
N LYS A 5 -3.32 -24.90 -12.44
CA LYS A 5 -3.19 -24.74 -10.98
C LYS A 5 -2.27 -23.59 -10.62
N ARG A 6 -1.21 -23.38 -11.41
CA ARG A 6 -0.30 -22.25 -11.23
C ARG A 6 -0.98 -20.94 -11.57
N ILE A 7 -1.79 -20.89 -12.62
CA ILE A 7 -2.61 -19.70 -12.94
C ILE A 7 -3.51 -19.34 -11.76
N GLU A 8 -4.26 -20.31 -11.24
CA GLU A 8 -5.18 -20.08 -10.12
C GLU A 8 -4.46 -19.63 -8.86
N ALA A 9 -3.30 -20.24 -8.55
CA ALA A 9 -2.48 -19.83 -7.41
C ALA A 9 -1.96 -18.39 -7.56
N LEU A 10 -1.64 -17.94 -8.77
CA LEU A 10 -1.19 -16.56 -9.02
C LEU A 10 -2.34 -15.56 -8.93
N LYS A 11 -3.54 -15.92 -9.41
CA LYS A 11 -4.76 -15.10 -9.22
C LYS A 11 -5.04 -14.88 -7.74
N GLN A 12 -5.01 -15.95 -6.95
CA GLN A 12 -5.24 -15.86 -5.51
C GLN A 12 -4.17 -15.02 -4.81
N LYS A 13 -2.89 -15.22 -5.14
CA LYS A 13 -1.80 -14.39 -4.59
C LYS A 13 -1.97 -12.91 -4.93
N LEU A 14 -2.38 -12.60 -6.16
CA LEU A 14 -2.60 -11.22 -6.59
C LEU A 14 -3.75 -10.58 -5.81
N LEU A 15 -4.87 -11.28 -5.66
CA LEU A 15 -6.01 -10.86 -4.85
C LEU A 15 -5.61 -10.58 -3.39
N GLU A 16 -4.87 -11.51 -2.78
CA GLU A 16 -4.41 -11.38 -1.39
C GLU A 16 -3.44 -10.22 -1.21
N ALA A 17 -2.47 -10.06 -2.13
CA ALA A 17 -1.49 -8.98 -2.06
C ALA A 17 -2.14 -7.60 -2.27
N ALA A 18 -3.06 -7.47 -3.22
CA ALA A 18 -3.77 -6.21 -3.47
C ALA A 18 -4.63 -5.80 -2.27
N GLY A 19 -5.41 -6.74 -1.73
CA GLY A 19 -6.21 -6.49 -0.52
C GLY A 19 -5.35 -6.14 0.70
N LYS A 20 -4.24 -6.85 0.89
CA LYS A 20 -3.32 -6.60 2.00
C LYS A 20 -2.68 -5.20 1.91
N TYR A 21 -2.27 -4.78 0.72
CA TYR A 21 -1.74 -3.43 0.51
C TYR A 21 -2.79 -2.37 0.80
N SER A 22 -4.00 -2.50 0.22
CA SER A 22 -5.10 -1.54 0.42
C SER A 22 -5.45 -1.37 1.90
N ASP A 23 -5.56 -2.48 2.65
CA ASP A 23 -5.82 -2.45 4.09
C ASP A 23 -4.70 -1.75 4.88
N HIS A 24 -3.43 -2.12 4.65
CA HIS A 24 -2.33 -1.57 5.43
C HIS A 24 -2.09 -0.09 5.15
N ARG A 25 -2.25 0.33 3.89
CA ARG A 25 -2.19 1.74 3.51
C ARG A 25 -3.26 2.57 4.20
N GLU A 26 -4.50 2.10 4.22
CA GLU A 26 -5.58 2.81 4.93
C GLU A 26 -5.33 2.90 6.44
N TYR A 27 -4.80 1.84 7.05
CA TYR A 27 -4.47 1.86 8.47
C TYR A 27 -3.35 2.85 8.78
N GLU A 28 -2.29 2.86 7.96
CA GLU A 28 -1.18 3.80 8.08
C GLU A 28 -1.68 5.24 7.94
N THR A 29 -2.44 5.55 6.89
CA THR A 29 -2.99 6.88 6.63
C THR A 29 -3.88 7.36 7.76
N ARG A 30 -4.75 6.49 8.32
CA ARG A 30 -5.59 6.85 9.47
C ARG A 30 -4.78 7.11 10.73
N LEU A 31 -3.70 6.36 10.94
CA LEU A 31 -2.84 6.53 12.12
C LEU A 31 -1.99 7.79 12.00
N GLU A 32 -1.46 8.10 10.82
CA GLU A 32 -0.71 9.32 10.55
C GLU A 32 -1.60 10.56 10.78
N ASN A 33 -2.81 10.57 10.20
CA ASN A 33 -3.78 11.64 10.45
C ASN A 33 -4.11 11.80 11.94
N LEU A 34 -4.23 10.69 12.68
CA LEU A 34 -4.49 10.75 14.12
C LEU A 34 -3.29 11.30 14.90
N GLU A 35 -2.06 10.95 14.49
CA GLU A 35 -0.82 11.44 15.08
C GLU A 35 -0.69 12.95 14.90
N GLU A 36 -0.91 13.46 13.70
CA GLU A 36 -0.91 14.89 13.40
C GLU A 36 -1.98 15.65 14.21
N LEU A 37 -3.21 15.13 14.25
CA LEU A 37 -4.31 15.73 15.03
C LEU A 37 -4.02 15.76 16.54
N TYR A 38 -3.38 14.71 17.05
CA TYR A 38 -3.01 14.63 18.45
C TYR A 38 -1.87 15.59 18.78
N ASP A 39 -0.87 15.69 17.91
CA ASP A 39 0.24 16.63 18.05
C ASP A 39 -0.27 18.08 18.07
N GLU A 40 -1.10 18.47 17.08
CA GLU A 40 -1.71 19.80 17.02
C GLU A 40 -2.54 20.11 18.28
N THR A 41 -3.35 19.15 18.75
CA THR A 41 -4.12 19.29 19.99
C THR A 41 -3.20 19.53 21.20
N THR A 42 -2.10 18.79 21.27
CA THR A 42 -1.16 18.88 22.39
C THR A 42 -0.42 20.21 22.38
N GLU A 43 -0.01 20.70 21.21
CA GLU A 43 0.58 22.03 21.05
C GLU A 43 -0.37 23.17 21.45
N ILE A 44 -1.68 23.05 21.14
CA ILE A 44 -2.68 24.07 21.46
C ILE A 44 -2.97 24.15 22.97
N TYR A 45 -3.11 23.00 23.64
CA TYR A 45 -3.63 22.95 25.01
C TYR A 45 -2.57 22.76 26.09
N ASP A 46 -1.34 22.37 25.74
CA ASP A 46 -0.25 22.17 26.69
C ASP A 46 0.99 23.01 26.32
N TYR A 47 1.02 24.24 26.85
CA TYR A 47 2.14 25.16 26.67
C TYR A 47 3.48 24.59 27.13
N ASP A 48 3.50 23.71 28.13
CA ASP A 48 4.74 23.09 28.60
C ASP A 48 5.19 21.95 27.67
N VAL A 49 4.28 21.22 27.03
CA VAL A 49 4.63 20.31 25.92
C VAL A 49 5.15 21.09 24.73
N TRP A 50 4.44 22.14 24.30
CA TRP A 50 4.86 22.99 23.18
C TRP A 50 6.24 23.63 23.42
N MET A 51 6.55 24.04 24.65
CA MET A 51 7.86 24.59 25.02
C MET A 51 8.96 23.52 25.21
N GLY A 52 8.66 22.23 25.01
CA GLY A 52 9.59 21.11 25.23
C GLY A 52 9.98 20.92 26.70
N ARG A 53 9.12 21.33 27.62
CA ARG A 53 9.34 21.32 29.08
C ARG A 53 8.57 20.22 29.79
N SER A 54 7.56 19.66 29.14
CA SER A 54 6.87 18.43 29.55
C SER A 54 7.86 17.27 29.60
N HIS A 55 7.99 16.61 30.76
CA HIS A 55 8.87 15.45 30.92
C HIS A 55 8.11 14.31 31.59
N GLY A 56 7.71 13.33 30.78
CA GLY A 56 7.18 12.04 31.21
C GLY A 56 5.75 12.07 31.72
N ASN A 57 4.96 13.08 31.33
CA ASN A 57 3.54 13.11 31.66
C ASN A 57 2.75 12.09 30.80
N ILE A 58 1.45 11.96 31.03
CA ILE A 58 0.64 10.98 30.28
C ILE A 58 0.46 11.34 28.80
N ALA A 59 0.52 12.64 28.46
CA ALA A 59 0.43 13.10 27.08
C ALA A 59 1.69 12.75 26.29
N ASP A 60 2.89 12.96 26.85
CA ASP A 60 4.15 12.58 26.21
C ASP A 60 4.16 11.07 25.85
N LYS A 61 3.64 10.24 26.77
CA LYS A 61 3.55 8.79 26.56
C LYS A 61 2.55 8.43 25.46
N ALA A 62 1.44 9.16 25.37
CA ALA A 62 0.46 8.94 24.32
C ALA A 62 1.03 9.33 22.94
N THR A 63 1.73 10.46 22.84
CA THR A 63 2.46 10.87 21.62
C THR A 63 3.50 9.81 21.23
N GLU A 64 4.33 9.37 22.17
CA GLU A 64 5.36 8.35 21.91
C GLU A 64 4.74 7.03 21.41
N MET A 65 3.69 6.55 22.08
CA MET A 65 3.00 5.32 21.68
C MET A 65 2.35 5.43 20.30
N LEU A 66 1.71 6.58 20.01
CA LEU A 66 1.06 6.81 18.73
C LEU A 66 2.09 6.86 17.60
N ARG A 67 3.18 7.60 17.77
CA ARG A 67 4.28 7.67 16.82
C ARG A 67 4.94 6.31 16.56
N ILE A 68 5.17 5.51 17.61
CA ILE A 68 5.69 4.13 17.45
C ILE A 68 4.70 3.29 16.64
N THR A 69 3.40 3.44 16.92
CA THR A 69 2.36 2.69 16.20
C THR A 69 2.31 3.08 14.73
N VAL A 70 2.36 4.37 14.39
CA VAL A 70 2.44 4.86 13.00
C VAL A 70 3.63 4.23 12.28
N ASN A 71 4.83 4.27 12.88
CA ASN A 71 6.03 3.69 12.26
C ASN A 71 5.89 2.19 11.99
N ILE A 72 5.28 1.42 12.90
CA ILE A 72 5.04 -0.01 12.70
C ILE A 72 4.08 -0.24 11.53
N PHE A 73 3.02 0.57 11.40
CA PHE A 73 2.07 0.43 10.30
C PHE A 73 2.64 0.87 8.96
N ARG A 74 3.53 1.85 8.94
CA ARG A 74 4.34 2.21 7.77
C ARG A 74 5.21 1.05 7.31
N GLU A 75 5.93 0.40 8.23
CA GLU A 75 6.71 -0.80 7.87
C GLU A 75 5.83 -1.96 7.34
N LEU A 76 4.59 -2.09 7.82
CA LEU A 76 3.64 -3.09 7.31
C LEU A 76 3.11 -2.75 5.92
N GLU A 77 2.85 -1.47 5.66
CA GLU A 77 2.43 -0.94 4.36
C GLU A 77 3.54 -1.11 3.33
N GLU A 78 4.77 -0.69 3.63
CA GLU A 78 5.96 -0.90 2.79
C GLU A 78 6.19 -2.39 2.48
N ALA A 79 6.02 -3.27 3.47
CA ALA A 79 6.16 -4.71 3.27
C ALA A 79 5.03 -5.31 2.40
N ALA A 80 3.82 -4.76 2.48
CA ALA A 80 2.69 -5.17 1.64
C ALA A 80 2.88 -4.68 0.20
N GLU A 81 3.38 -3.46 0.00
CA GLU A 81 3.74 -2.94 -1.32
C GLU A 81 4.80 -3.82 -1.98
N GLN A 82 5.87 -4.15 -1.26
CA GLN A 82 6.92 -5.02 -1.78
C GLN A 82 6.39 -6.41 -2.17
N GLU A 83 5.47 -6.96 -1.39
CA GLU A 83 4.81 -8.24 -1.72
C GLU A 83 4.02 -8.14 -3.02
N LEU A 84 3.21 -7.09 -3.17
CA LEU A 84 2.41 -6.86 -4.38
C LEU A 84 3.30 -6.60 -5.61
N TYR A 85 4.39 -5.85 -5.46
CA TYR A 85 5.39 -5.64 -6.49
C TYR A 85 6.02 -6.96 -6.96
N LEU A 86 6.43 -7.83 -6.01
CA LEU A 86 7.02 -9.13 -6.36
C LEU A 86 6.04 -10.07 -7.06
N VAL A 87 4.75 -10.06 -6.66
CA VAL A 87 3.70 -10.81 -7.35
C VAL A 87 3.51 -10.27 -8.77
N THR A 88 3.52 -8.95 -8.95
CA THR A 88 3.44 -8.27 -10.25
C THR A 88 4.59 -8.70 -11.17
N LEU A 89 5.82 -8.71 -10.67
CA LEU A 89 6.98 -9.20 -11.42
C LEU A 89 6.94 -10.70 -11.73
N GLU A 90 6.35 -11.51 -10.84
CA GLU A 90 6.15 -12.94 -11.08
C GLU A 90 5.19 -13.16 -12.25
N ILE A 91 4.08 -12.42 -12.30
CA ILE A 91 3.07 -12.49 -13.37
C ILE A 91 3.62 -11.94 -14.68
N ALA A 92 4.25 -10.76 -14.66
CA ALA A 92 4.85 -10.13 -15.85
C ALA A 92 5.99 -10.97 -16.47
N GLY A 93 6.61 -11.87 -15.69
CA GLY A 93 7.60 -12.81 -16.18
C GLY A 93 7.04 -14.01 -16.96
N LEU A 94 5.73 -14.12 -17.11
CA LEU A 94 5.06 -15.19 -17.84
C LEU A 94 4.85 -14.84 -19.32
N ASP A 95 4.50 -15.85 -20.12
CA ASP A 95 4.06 -15.63 -21.50
C ASP A 95 2.77 -14.80 -21.58
N GLU A 96 2.58 -14.08 -22.71
CA GLU A 96 1.46 -13.14 -22.88
C GLU A 96 0.08 -13.78 -22.64
N ASP A 97 -0.12 -15.01 -23.08
CA ASP A 97 -1.40 -15.72 -22.91
C ASP A 97 -1.69 -15.95 -21.43
N SER A 98 -0.68 -16.36 -20.67
CA SER A 98 -0.78 -16.56 -19.23
C SER A 98 -1.01 -15.26 -18.46
N GLN A 99 -0.38 -14.16 -18.86
CA GLN A 99 -0.63 -12.83 -18.28
C GLN A 99 -2.08 -12.41 -18.49
N LYS A 100 -2.55 -12.44 -19.74
CA LYS A 100 -3.94 -12.11 -20.09
C LYS A 100 -4.94 -12.97 -19.33
N GLU A 101 -4.64 -14.24 -19.11
CA GLU A 101 -5.49 -15.15 -18.34
C GLU A 101 -5.56 -14.79 -16.85
N ILE A 102 -4.48 -14.28 -16.26
CA ILE A 102 -4.41 -13.90 -14.83
C ILE A 102 -5.10 -12.56 -14.59
N TRP A 103 -4.73 -11.51 -15.34
CA TRP A 103 -5.11 -10.13 -15.02
C TRP A 103 -5.60 -9.29 -16.21
N GLY A 104 -5.80 -9.92 -17.38
CA GLY A 104 -6.43 -9.26 -18.54
C GLY A 104 -5.54 -8.30 -19.35
N MET A 105 -4.28 -8.09 -18.96
CA MET A 105 -3.32 -7.22 -19.66
C MET A 105 -1.97 -7.89 -19.88
N VAL A 106 -1.08 -7.24 -20.62
CA VAL A 106 0.33 -7.65 -20.76
C VAL A 106 1.19 -6.49 -20.31
N LEU A 107 2.08 -6.76 -19.36
CA LEU A 107 3.08 -5.79 -18.93
C LEU A 107 4.48 -6.30 -19.28
N ASP A 108 5.30 -5.39 -19.78
CA ASP A 108 6.71 -5.65 -20.07
C ASP A 108 7.50 -5.62 -18.75
N LYS A 109 7.94 -6.78 -18.28
CA LYS A 109 8.61 -6.94 -16.99
C LYS A 109 9.82 -6.01 -16.86
N GLU A 110 10.54 -5.79 -17.96
CA GLU A 110 11.73 -4.93 -18.00
C GLU A 110 11.41 -3.45 -17.76
N LYS A 111 10.15 -3.03 -17.91
CA LYS A 111 9.68 -1.68 -17.61
C LYS A 111 9.16 -1.51 -16.17
N ILE A 112 8.89 -2.60 -15.47
CA ILE A 112 8.32 -2.57 -14.11
C ILE A 112 9.48 -2.41 -13.12
N THR A 113 9.86 -1.16 -12.84
CA THR A 113 10.77 -0.82 -11.74
C THR A 113 10.00 -0.57 -10.45
N GLU A 114 10.69 -0.58 -9.29
CA GLU A 114 10.09 -0.20 -8.00
C GLU A 114 9.49 1.21 -8.10
N ASP A 115 10.26 2.21 -8.54
CA ASP A 115 9.75 3.58 -8.72
C ASP A 115 8.50 3.65 -9.63
N TRP A 116 8.50 2.96 -10.77
CA TRP A 116 7.35 2.96 -11.70
C TRP A 116 6.10 2.35 -11.06
N PHE A 117 6.31 1.35 -10.22
CA PHE A 117 5.25 0.65 -9.51
C PHE A 117 4.69 1.50 -8.38
N SER A 118 5.56 2.03 -7.51
CA SER A 118 5.18 2.92 -6.41
C SER A 118 4.46 4.17 -6.92
N ASP A 119 4.95 4.79 -8.00
CA ASP A 119 4.33 5.97 -8.61
C ASP A 119 2.87 5.72 -9.01
N ARG A 120 2.54 4.51 -9.46
CA ARG A 120 1.16 4.13 -9.80
C ARG A 120 0.28 3.93 -8.60
N LEU A 121 0.85 3.55 -7.47
CA LEU A 121 0.06 3.35 -6.26
C LEU A 121 -0.23 4.68 -5.57
N ILE A 122 0.46 5.79 -5.88
CA ILE A 122 0.29 7.09 -5.19
C ILE A 122 -1.16 7.52 -5.08
N ASP A 123 -1.96 7.34 -6.13
CA ASP A 123 -3.36 7.77 -6.16
C ASP A 123 -4.37 6.70 -5.70
N TRP A 124 -3.89 5.55 -5.19
CA TRP A 124 -4.77 4.47 -4.75
C TRP A 124 -5.59 4.89 -3.51
N GLU A 125 -6.91 4.92 -3.65
CA GLU A 125 -7.88 5.10 -2.56
C GLU A 125 -8.21 3.78 -1.84
N TYR A 126 -8.63 3.86 -0.58
CA TYR A 126 -9.01 2.65 0.17
C TYR A 126 -10.25 1.96 -0.41
N GLU A 127 -10.20 0.63 -0.50
CA GLU A 127 -11.30 -0.20 -0.98
C GLU A 127 -11.86 -1.12 0.11
N TYR A 128 -13.19 -1.30 0.14
CA TYR A 128 -13.88 -1.99 1.24
C TYR A 128 -13.79 -3.52 1.17
N SER A 129 -13.31 -4.07 0.05
CA SER A 129 -13.17 -5.51 -0.17
C SER A 129 -11.91 -5.85 -0.97
N GLN A 130 -11.47 -7.11 -0.85
CA GLN A 130 -10.31 -7.61 -1.62
C GLN A 130 -10.56 -7.56 -3.13
N ASP A 131 -11.80 -7.83 -3.56
CA ASP A 131 -12.17 -7.78 -4.98
C ASP A 131 -12.10 -6.34 -5.52
N GLU A 132 -12.65 -5.36 -4.79
CA GLU A 132 -12.55 -3.94 -5.15
C GLU A 132 -11.08 -3.45 -5.16
N ALA A 133 -10.30 -3.85 -4.15
CA ALA A 133 -8.86 -3.54 -4.10
C ALA A 133 -8.11 -4.10 -5.32
N LEU A 134 -8.43 -5.33 -5.73
CA LEU A 134 -7.86 -5.91 -6.93
C LEU A 134 -8.31 -5.16 -8.19
N GLU A 135 -9.59 -4.81 -8.31
CA GLU A 135 -10.10 -4.04 -9.45
C GLU A 135 -9.39 -2.69 -9.60
N GLU A 136 -9.22 -1.95 -8.51
CA GLU A 136 -8.51 -0.67 -8.50
C GLU A 136 -7.02 -0.85 -8.86
N PHE A 137 -6.35 -1.84 -8.26
CA PHE A 137 -4.97 -2.18 -8.63
C PHE A 137 -4.84 -2.44 -10.15
N LEU A 138 -5.74 -3.25 -10.71
CA LEU A 138 -5.73 -3.57 -12.12
C LEU A 138 -6.03 -2.35 -13.00
N GLN A 139 -6.75 -1.36 -12.49
CA GLN A 139 -6.96 -0.09 -13.18
C GLN A 139 -5.70 0.76 -13.20
N LEU A 140 -5.01 0.89 -12.06
CA LEU A 140 -3.74 1.63 -11.94
C LEU A 140 -2.61 1.04 -12.79
N MET A 141 -2.62 -0.29 -12.99
CA MET A 141 -1.61 -0.99 -13.79
C MET A 141 -1.84 -0.91 -15.29
N LYS A 142 -3.05 -0.57 -15.76
CA LYS A 142 -3.28 -0.37 -17.20
C LYS A 142 -2.44 0.81 -17.65
N GLU A 143 -1.64 0.63 -18.70
CA GLU A 143 -1.06 1.77 -19.41
C GLU A 143 -2.24 2.64 -19.88
N GLU A 144 -2.28 3.92 -19.47
CA GLU A 144 -3.10 4.88 -20.21
C GLU A 144 -2.59 4.82 -21.66
N ASP A 145 -3.48 4.51 -22.60
CA ASP A 145 -3.22 4.77 -24.01
C ASP A 145 -2.89 6.26 -24.08
N SER A 146 -1.60 6.60 -24.12
CA SER A 146 -1.16 7.95 -24.40
C SER A 146 -1.73 8.27 -25.78
N GLU A 147 -2.79 9.07 -25.82
CA GLU A 147 -3.31 9.65 -27.05
C GLU A 147 -2.13 10.35 -27.76
N ASP A 148 -1.72 9.78 -28.89
CA ASP A 148 -0.79 10.36 -29.86
C ASP A 148 -1.26 11.75 -30.35
#